data_AF-A0A836Q1F9-F1
#
_entry.id   AF-A0A836Q1F9-F1
#
_cell.length_a   1.000
_cell.length_b   1.000
_cell.length_c   1.000
_cell.angle_alpha   90.00
_cell.angle_beta   90.00
_cell.angle_gamma   90.00
#
_symmetry.space_group_name_H-M   'P 1'
#
loop_
_entity.id
_entity.type
_entity.pdbx_description
1 polymer ?
#
loop_
_entity_poly.entity_id
_entity_poly.type
_entity_poly.pdbx_seq_one_letter_code
_entity_poly.pdbx_strand_id
1 'polypeptide(L)'
;MSKSFLEDPELFDRHMAAIAIRHVRLMKQQFSIDLDYTEQSLAVVEEALQLLHEQLHFEKSLTIGDVPKMARNWGAYIGETIKKIHPGQWHKMEPFSDDHSRPLVHPDHATFPCSWAYWRIVNGPDDNIRVKYILSYDFGQ
;
A
#
# COMPACT_ATOMS: atom_id res chain seq x y z
N MET A 1 -31.44 10.34 -1.63
CA MET A 1 -30.66 9.48 -0.71
C MET A 1 -29.20 9.60 -1.10
N SER A 2 -28.34 10.11 -0.22
CA SER A 2 -26.89 10.14 -0.47
C SER A 2 -26.41 8.71 -0.48
N LYS A 3 -25.91 8.21 -1.62
CA LYS A 3 -25.02 7.05 -1.57
C LYS A 3 -23.86 7.42 -0.66
N SER A 4 -23.52 6.53 0.25
CA SER A 4 -22.36 6.71 1.12
C SER A 4 -21.13 6.94 0.23
N PHE A 5 -20.27 7.91 0.57
CA PHE A 5 -18.99 8.16 -0.11
C PHE A 5 -18.13 6.88 -0.26
N LEU A 6 -18.43 5.85 0.54
CA LEU A 6 -17.71 4.59 0.61
C LEU A 6 -18.31 3.46 -0.23
N GLU A 7 -19.45 3.67 -0.91
CA GLU A 7 -20.12 2.66 -1.76
C GLU A 7 -19.85 2.83 -3.26
N ASP A 8 -19.21 3.94 -3.65
CA ASP A 8 -18.88 4.25 -5.04
C ASP A 8 -17.41 3.88 -5.32
N PRO A 9 -17.16 2.85 -6.15
CA PRO A 9 -15.81 2.42 -6.48
C PRO A 9 -14.95 3.53 -7.11
N GLU A 10 -15.53 4.47 -7.87
CA GLU A 10 -14.78 5.58 -8.45
C GLU A 10 -14.36 6.62 -7.39
N LEU A 11 -15.21 6.85 -6.38
CA LEU A 11 -14.86 7.70 -5.25
C LEU A 11 -13.77 7.05 -4.40
N PHE A 12 -13.87 5.74 -4.16
CA PHE A 12 -12.86 5.00 -3.41
C PHE A 12 -11.51 4.96 -4.15
N ASP A 13 -11.53 4.74 -5.46
CA ASP A 13 -10.33 4.77 -6.31
C ASP A 13 -9.62 6.12 -6.24
N ARG A 14 -10.37 7.22 -6.40
CA ARG A 14 -9.82 8.58 -6.23
C ARG A 14 -9.31 8.84 -4.82
N HIS A 15 -9.96 8.29 -3.80
CA HIS A 15 -9.52 8.43 -2.42
C HIS A 15 -8.14 7.79 -2.19
N MET A 16 -7.93 6.57 -2.69
CA MET A 16 -6.65 5.87 -2.60
C MET A 16 -5.55 6.61 -3.38
N ALA A 17 -5.85 7.11 -4.58
CA ALA A 17 -4.93 7.95 -5.33
C ALA A 17 -4.55 9.23 -4.56
N ALA A 18 -5.51 9.88 -3.91
CA ALA A 18 -5.26 11.07 -3.10
C ALA A 18 -4.37 10.78 -1.87
N ILE A 19 -4.54 9.62 -1.23
CA ILE A 19 -3.65 9.17 -0.14
C ILE A 19 -2.21 9.02 -0.67
N ALA A 20 -2.02 8.35 -1.80
CA ALA A 20 -0.71 8.14 -2.40
C ALA A 20 -0.02 9.48 -2.74
N ILE A 21 -0.73 10.39 -3.40
CA ILE A 21 -0.21 11.74 -3.75
C ILE A 21 0.23 12.50 -2.51
N ARG A 22 -0.59 12.48 -1.44
CA ARG A 22 -0.24 13.13 -0.18
C ARG A 22 0.99 12.48 0.46
N HIS A 23 1.08 11.16 0.40
CA HIS A 23 2.19 10.41 0.97
C HIS A 23 3.51 10.72 0.26
N VAL A 24 3.54 10.75 -1.08
CA VAL A 24 4.72 11.17 -1.86
C VAL A 24 5.21 12.56 -1.46
N ARG A 25 4.29 13.53 -1.34
CA ARG A 25 4.65 14.89 -0.89
C ARG A 25 5.26 14.88 0.52
N LEU A 26 4.67 14.11 1.44
CA LEU A 26 5.17 13.98 2.81
C LEU A 26 6.57 13.37 2.84
N MET A 27 6.79 12.28 2.10
CA MET A 27 8.08 11.59 2.00
C MET A 27 9.18 12.51 1.48
N LYS A 28 8.88 13.29 0.43
CA LYS A 28 9.82 14.28 -0.10
C LYS A 28 10.12 15.39 0.90
N GLN A 29 9.09 15.96 1.54
CA GLN A 29 9.23 17.14 2.40
C GLN A 29 9.87 16.83 3.76
N GLN A 30 9.56 15.68 4.35
CA GLN A 30 9.97 15.36 5.72
C GLN A 30 11.16 14.40 5.78
N PHE A 31 11.33 13.56 4.77
CA PHE A 31 12.32 12.47 4.78
C PHE A 31 13.30 12.52 3.61
N SER A 32 13.13 13.47 2.68
CA SER A 32 13.93 13.56 1.44
C SER A 32 13.90 12.30 0.56
N ILE A 33 12.89 11.44 0.75
CA ILE A 33 12.69 10.24 -0.07
C ILE A 33 11.94 10.66 -1.35
N ASP A 34 12.47 10.27 -2.51
CA ASP A 34 11.83 10.51 -3.80
C ASP A 34 11.05 9.27 -4.24
N LEU A 35 9.78 9.47 -4.58
CA LEU A 35 8.84 8.43 -4.95
C LEU A 35 8.13 8.88 -6.24
N ASP A 36 8.35 8.14 -7.31
CA ASP A 36 7.97 8.53 -8.68
C ASP A 36 6.95 7.59 -9.33
N TYR A 37 6.46 6.60 -8.58
CA TYR A 37 5.56 5.53 -9.02
C TYR A 37 6.14 4.66 -10.13
N THR A 38 7.46 4.46 -10.15
CA THR A 38 8.11 3.46 -10.99
C THR A 38 8.24 2.13 -10.26
N GLU A 39 8.41 1.03 -10.99
CA GLU A 39 8.72 -0.27 -10.37
C GLU A 39 10.00 -0.19 -9.52
N GLN A 40 11.00 0.58 -9.97
CA GLN A 40 12.26 0.78 -9.25
C GLN A 40 12.03 1.41 -7.87
N SER A 41 11.04 2.30 -7.73
CA SER A 41 10.69 2.89 -6.45
C SER A 41 10.18 1.89 -5.41
N LEU A 42 9.76 0.68 -5.81
CA LEU A 42 9.37 -0.37 -4.87
C LEU A 42 10.55 -0.88 -4.02
N ALA A 43 11.79 -0.74 -4.50
CA ALA A 43 12.98 -1.00 -3.68
C ALA A 43 13.11 0.01 -2.53
N VAL A 44 12.87 1.29 -2.82
CA VAL A 44 12.87 2.35 -1.80
C VAL A 44 11.74 2.15 -0.79
N VAL A 45 10.56 1.71 -1.25
CA VAL A 45 9.45 1.37 -0.35
C VAL A 45 9.83 0.20 0.57
N GLU A 46 10.46 -0.85 0.04
CA GLU A 46 10.88 -2.01 0.83
C GLU A 46 11.87 -1.61 1.94
N GLU A 47 12.83 -0.72 1.64
CA GLU A 47 13.74 -0.15 2.65
C GLU A 47 12.98 0.65 3.73
N ALA A 48 12.01 1.47 3.33
CA ALA A 48 11.19 2.22 4.28
C ALA A 48 10.33 1.32 5.18
N LEU A 49 9.76 0.24 4.63
CA LEU A 49 8.99 -0.73 5.41
C LEU A 49 9.88 -1.54 6.36
N GLN A 50 11.14 -1.81 5.98
CA GLN A 50 12.13 -2.38 6.88
C GLN A 50 12.40 -1.45 8.08
N LEU A 51 12.61 -0.16 7.84
CA LEU A 51 12.79 0.80 8.92
C LEU A 51 11.58 0.83 9.87
N LEU A 52 10.35 0.79 9.33
CA LEU A 52 9.14 0.73 10.16
C LEU A 52 9.04 -0.57 10.98
N HIS A 53 9.46 -1.70 10.41
CA HIS A 53 9.56 -2.96 11.15
C HIS A 53 10.55 -2.84 12.31
N GLU A 54 11.71 -2.23 12.07
CA GLU A 54 12.72 -2.00 13.11
C GLU A 54 12.24 -1.07 14.21
N GLN A 55 11.52 -0.01 13.84
CA GLN A 55 10.88 0.92 14.77
C GLN A 55 9.82 0.25 15.65
N LEU A 56 9.07 -0.71 15.11
CA LEU A 56 8.05 -1.48 15.84
C LEU A 56 8.68 -2.51 16.79
N HIS A 57 9.69 -3.24 16.34
CA HIS A 57 10.19 -4.42 17.05
C HIS A 57 11.44 -4.18 17.88
N PHE A 58 12.36 -3.33 17.44
CA PHE A 58 13.65 -3.12 18.09
C PHE A 58 13.72 -1.77 18.80
N GLU A 59 13.38 -0.67 18.12
CA GLU A 59 13.48 0.67 18.72
C GLU A 59 12.31 1.02 19.64
N LYS A 60 11.15 0.38 19.42
CA LYS A 60 9.87 0.66 20.11
C LYS A 60 9.42 2.13 19.99
N SER A 61 9.83 2.81 18.93
CA SER A 61 9.41 4.17 18.58
C SER A 61 8.07 4.20 17.86
N LEU A 62 7.60 3.04 17.37
CA LEU A 62 6.29 2.83 16.74
C LEU A 62 5.48 1.77 17.49
N THR A 63 4.16 1.96 17.61
CA THR A 63 3.26 0.99 18.25
C THR A 63 2.46 0.19 17.22
N ILE A 64 1.94 -0.98 17.61
CA ILE A 64 1.08 -1.79 16.73
C ILE A 64 -0.17 -1.01 16.26
N GLY A 65 -0.66 -0.04 17.05
CA GLY A 65 -1.78 0.82 16.70
C GLY A 65 -1.47 1.82 15.58
N ASP A 66 -0.20 2.14 15.34
CA ASP A 66 0.23 3.05 14.27
C ASP A 66 0.31 2.34 12.91
N VAL A 67 0.53 1.02 12.91
CA VAL A 67 0.78 0.21 11.72
C VAL A 67 -0.34 0.32 10.67
N PRO A 68 -1.65 0.25 11.01
CA PRO A 68 -2.71 0.36 10.00
C PRO A 68 -2.63 1.65 9.18
N LYS A 69 -2.33 2.79 9.82
CA LYS A 69 -2.20 4.08 9.13
C LYS A 69 -0.97 4.09 8.23
N MET A 70 0.15 3.55 8.68
CA MET A 70 1.38 3.45 7.86
C MET A 70 1.18 2.53 6.67
N ALA A 71 0.60 1.36 6.91
CA ALA A 71 0.26 0.37 5.89
C ALA A 71 -0.72 0.93 4.85
N ARG A 72 -1.71 1.73 5.25
CA ARG A 72 -2.61 2.40 4.30
C ARG A 72 -1.86 3.39 3.41
N ASN A 73 -0.98 4.21 3.97
CA ASN A 73 -0.26 5.23 3.20
C ASN A 73 0.74 4.61 2.22
N TRP A 74 1.57 3.68 2.70
CA TRP A 74 2.52 2.96 1.86
C TRP A 74 1.81 2.05 0.86
N GLY A 75 0.79 1.31 1.30
CA GLY A 75 -0.03 0.47 0.44
C GLY A 75 -0.74 1.23 -0.67
N ALA A 76 -1.26 2.43 -0.40
CA ALA A 76 -1.82 3.29 -1.44
C ALA A 76 -0.77 3.65 -2.49
N TYR A 77 0.46 4.00 -2.07
CA TYR A 77 1.55 4.26 -3.00
C TYR A 77 1.93 3.02 -3.83
N ILE A 78 2.07 1.86 -3.19
CA ILE A 78 2.39 0.59 -3.86
C ILE A 78 1.32 0.27 -4.90
N GLY A 79 0.04 0.34 -4.55
CA GLY A 79 -1.04 0.02 -5.48
C GLY A 79 -1.20 1.05 -6.60
N GLU A 80 -0.98 2.34 -6.36
CA GLU A 80 -0.94 3.34 -7.45
C GLU A 80 0.27 3.16 -8.37
N THR A 81 1.41 2.69 -7.84
CA THR A 81 2.58 2.29 -8.63
C THR A 81 2.23 1.10 -9.52
N ILE A 82 1.62 0.06 -8.96
CA ILE A 82 1.12 -1.09 -9.71
C ILE A 82 0.12 -0.66 -10.78
N LYS A 83 -0.87 0.19 -10.47
CA LYS A 83 -1.90 0.65 -11.41
C LYS A 83 -1.35 1.35 -12.65
N LYS A 84 -0.18 1.99 -12.55
CA LYS A 84 0.48 2.61 -13.70
C LYS A 84 1.04 1.59 -14.70
N ILE A 85 1.29 0.37 -14.25
CA ILE A 85 1.89 -0.73 -15.02
C ILE A 85 0.81 -1.75 -15.42
N HIS A 86 -0.01 -2.15 -14.45
CA HIS A 86 -1.10 -3.12 -14.57
C HIS A 86 -2.43 -2.43 -14.26
N PRO A 87 -3.27 -2.13 -15.28
CA PRO A 87 -4.55 -1.48 -15.07
C PRO A 87 -5.39 -2.21 -14.01
N GLY A 88 -5.94 -1.44 -13.08
CA GLY A 88 -6.76 -1.96 -11.99
C GLY A 88 -7.51 -0.83 -11.31
N GLN A 89 -8.47 -1.19 -10.47
CA GLN A 89 -9.31 -0.26 -9.73
C GLN A 89 -9.32 -0.64 -8.26
N TRP A 90 -9.21 0.34 -7.37
CA TRP A 90 -9.38 0.09 -5.94
C TRP A 90 -10.84 -0.14 -5.60
N HIS A 91 -11.09 -1.16 -4.80
CA HIS A 91 -12.40 -1.49 -4.29
C HIS A 91 -12.37 -1.48 -2.77
N LYS A 92 -13.52 -1.19 -2.16
CA LYS A 92 -13.71 -1.38 -0.73
C LYS A 92 -14.16 -2.82 -0.49
N MET A 93 -13.53 -3.52 0.43
CA MET A 93 -14.01 -4.83 0.88
C MET A 93 -14.96 -4.62 2.07
N GLU A 94 -16.20 -5.05 1.93
CA GLU A 94 -17.15 -5.23 3.04
C GLU A 94 -17.39 -6.74 3.17
N PRO A 95 -17.54 -7.34 4.37
CA PRO A 95 -17.64 -6.74 5.70
C PRO A 95 -16.37 -6.87 6.57
N PHE A 96 -15.21 -7.17 5.97
CA PHE A 96 -13.98 -7.37 6.73
C PHE A 96 -13.51 -6.04 7.33
N SER A 97 -13.48 -5.99 8.66
CA SER A 97 -13.33 -4.77 9.48
C SER A 97 -11.90 -4.28 9.64
N ASP A 98 -10.92 -4.85 8.92
CA ASP A 98 -9.53 -4.49 9.05
C ASP A 98 -9.12 -3.40 8.04
N ASP A 99 -8.59 -2.27 8.54
CA ASP A 99 -8.29 -1.05 7.76
C ASP A 99 -7.31 -1.27 6.57
N HIS A 100 -6.71 -2.46 6.46
CA HIS A 100 -5.74 -2.84 5.44
C HIS A 100 -6.29 -3.74 4.31
N SER A 101 -7.51 -4.28 4.40
CA SER A 101 -8.15 -5.08 3.33
C SER A 101 -8.76 -4.20 2.22
N ARG A 102 -7.89 -3.45 1.53
CA ARG A 102 -8.27 -2.56 0.42
C ARG A 102 -7.79 -3.22 -0.88
N PRO A 103 -8.62 -4.03 -1.57
CA PRO A 103 -8.20 -4.71 -2.78
C PRO A 103 -7.98 -3.72 -3.92
N LEU A 104 -6.90 -3.95 -4.66
CA LEU A 104 -6.70 -3.47 -6.01
C LEU A 104 -7.13 -4.58 -6.96
N VAL A 105 -8.25 -4.37 -7.67
CA VAL A 105 -8.88 -5.37 -8.54
C VAL A 105 -8.40 -5.19 -9.97
N HIS A 106 -7.90 -6.27 -10.55
CA HIS A 106 -7.49 -6.41 -11.95
C HIS A 106 -8.50 -7.30 -12.69
N PRO A 107 -8.42 -7.43 -14.03
CA PRO A 107 -9.36 -8.27 -14.79
C PRO A 107 -9.40 -9.75 -14.38
N ASP A 108 -8.27 -10.29 -13.93
CA ASP A 108 -8.04 -11.73 -13.68
C ASP A 108 -7.74 -12.07 -12.22
N HIS A 109 -7.31 -11.09 -11.41
CA HIS A 109 -6.98 -11.28 -10.01
C HIS A 109 -7.18 -10.00 -9.18
N ALA A 110 -6.93 -10.08 -7.87
CA ALA A 110 -6.86 -8.92 -7.00
C ALA A 110 -5.60 -8.99 -6.15
N THR A 111 -5.01 -7.83 -5.89
CA THR A 111 -3.90 -7.69 -4.95
C THR A 111 -4.30 -6.84 -3.75
N PHE A 112 -3.53 -6.93 -2.68
CA PHE A 112 -3.85 -6.23 -1.42
C PHE A 112 -2.65 -5.43 -0.93
N PRO A 113 -2.25 -4.35 -1.63
CA PRO A 113 -1.02 -3.62 -1.31
C PRO A 113 -0.97 -3.07 0.12
N CYS A 114 -2.11 -2.64 0.67
CA CYS A 114 -2.20 -2.22 2.08
C CYS A 114 -1.93 -3.38 3.04
N SER A 115 -2.46 -4.58 2.77
CA SER A 115 -2.15 -5.78 3.56
C SER A 115 -0.69 -6.19 3.40
N TRP A 116 -0.11 -6.08 2.20
CA TRP A 116 1.30 -6.36 1.97
C TRP A 116 2.20 -5.47 2.82
N ALA A 117 1.95 -4.16 2.83
CA ALA A 117 2.68 -3.21 3.66
C ALA A 117 2.48 -3.49 5.17
N TYR A 118 1.25 -3.81 5.58
CA TYR A 118 0.95 -4.16 6.97
C TYR A 118 1.78 -5.35 7.45
N TRP A 119 1.69 -6.47 6.74
CA TRP A 119 2.39 -7.69 7.13
C TRP A 119 3.91 -7.54 6.99
N ARG A 120 4.39 -6.73 6.04
CA ARG A 120 5.82 -6.41 5.94
C ARG A 120 6.35 -5.67 7.18
N ILE A 121 5.58 -4.74 7.73
CA ILE A 121 5.93 -4.01 8.95
C ILE A 121 5.86 -4.95 10.17
N VAL A 122 4.83 -5.80 10.24
CA VAL A 122 4.60 -6.69 11.40
C VAL A 122 5.55 -7.87 11.42
N ASN A 123 5.68 -8.62 10.31
CA ASN A 123 6.41 -9.88 10.25
C ASN A 123 7.85 -9.72 9.74
N GLY A 124 8.17 -8.58 9.13
CA GLY A 124 9.52 -8.34 8.62
C GLY A 124 9.74 -8.94 7.22
N PRO A 125 10.98 -9.32 6.86
CA PRO A 125 11.37 -9.63 5.48
C PRO A 125 10.65 -10.84 4.86
N ASP A 126 10.05 -11.72 5.66
CA ASP A 126 9.23 -12.84 5.15
C ASP A 126 8.01 -12.36 4.35
N ASP A 127 7.57 -11.12 4.60
CA ASP A 127 6.48 -10.45 3.87
C ASP A 127 6.98 -9.39 2.87
N ASN A 128 8.16 -9.60 2.28
CA ASN A 128 8.77 -8.69 1.30
C ASN A 128 7.80 -8.31 0.15
N ILE A 129 7.62 -7.01 -0.07
CA ILE A 129 6.60 -6.52 -1.02
C ILE A 129 7.01 -6.72 -2.49
N ARG A 130 8.32 -6.75 -2.77
CA ARG A 130 8.84 -6.97 -4.12
C ARG A 130 8.63 -8.42 -4.56
N VAL A 131 8.82 -9.37 -3.64
CA VAL A 131 8.51 -10.79 -3.91
C VAL A 131 7.02 -10.96 -4.21
N LYS A 132 6.13 -10.31 -3.44
CA LYS A 132 4.68 -10.34 -3.69
C LYS A 132 4.32 -9.71 -5.05
N TYR A 133 4.94 -8.59 -5.41
CA TYR A 133 4.79 -7.95 -6.72
C TYR A 133 5.20 -8.91 -7.86
N ILE A 134 6.43 -9.44 -7.82
CA ILE A 134 6.97 -10.36 -8.82
C ILE A 134 6.06 -11.58 -9.00
N LEU A 135 5.61 -12.19 -7.90
CA LEU A 135 4.72 -13.36 -7.95
C LEU A 135 3.33 -13.05 -8.51
N SER A 136 2.85 -11.81 -8.36
CA SER A 136 1.53 -11.40 -8.85
C SER A 136 1.55 -10.98 -10.33
N TYR A 137 2.69 -10.48 -10.83
CA TYR A 137 2.73 -9.82 -12.14
C TYR A 137 3.81 -10.33 -13.10
N ASP A 138 4.97 -10.80 -12.62
CA ASP A 138 6.10 -11.20 -13.48
C ASP A 138 6.14 -12.70 -13.78
N PHE A 139 5.56 -13.54 -12.91
CA PHE A 139 5.45 -14.99 -13.11
C PHE A 139 4.08 -15.45 -13.65
N GLY A 140 3.16 -14.50 -13.90
CA GLY A 140 1.78 -14.77 -14.33
C GLY A 140 1.49 -14.60 -15.83
N GLN A 141 2.52 -14.49 -16.69
CA GLN A 141 2.41 -14.39 -18.15
C GLN A 141 2.88 -15.68 -18.83
#